data_AF-A0A1F8SUX9-F1
#
_entry.id   AF-A0A1F8SUX9-F1
#
_cell.length_a   1.000
_cell.length_b   1.000
_cell.length_c   1.000
_cell.angle_alpha   90.00
_cell.angle_beta   90.00
_cell.angle_gamma   90.00
#
_symmetry.space_group_name_H-M   'P 1'
#
loop_
_entity.id
_entity.type
_entity.pdbx_description
1 polymer ?
#
loop_
_entity_poly.entity_id
_entity_poly.type
_entity_poly.pdbx_seq_one_letter_code
_entity_poly.pdbx_strand_id
1 'polypeptide(L)'
;EVGIPFDREKFRQTFGMNNNGILTVLLEHPPEPAFLANVSDRKESLFRQMIRGKVHPMPGVRTWLERLQSMGYRQAVASSAPMANIDSLVDEMRIRAYFSAIVSAYDMPSKPDPAVFLEAARQFALPPKKCVVIEDAIPGVNAAHRAGMKCIAITTTNPGQDLSEADIILDNLEDLKSEYF
;
A
#
# COMPACT_ATOMS: atom_id res chain seq x y z
N GLU A 1 7.94 18.96 14.62
CA GLU A 1 9.03 19.81 14.10
C GLU A 1 8.52 21.10 13.45
N VAL A 2 7.40 21.06 12.72
CA VAL A 2 6.86 22.22 11.97
C VAL A 2 5.54 22.79 12.53
N GLY A 3 5.11 22.38 13.72
CA GLY A 3 3.91 22.90 14.38
C GLY A 3 2.55 22.40 13.82
N ILE A 4 2.56 21.52 12.82
CA ILE A 4 1.33 20.95 12.25
C ILE A 4 0.82 19.81 13.14
N PRO A 5 -0.45 19.86 13.61
CA PRO A 5 -1.04 18.77 14.39
C PRO A 5 -1.23 17.51 13.53
N PHE A 6 -0.72 16.38 14.03
CA PHE A 6 -0.86 15.07 13.40
C PHE A 6 -1.29 14.05 14.46
N ASP A 7 -2.60 13.78 14.51
CA ASP A 7 -3.21 12.83 15.43
C ASP A 7 -3.53 11.50 14.72
N ARG A 8 -4.15 10.57 15.47
CA ARG A 8 -4.49 9.24 14.96
C ARG A 8 -5.56 9.28 13.87
N GLU A 9 -6.46 10.26 13.90
CA GLU A 9 -7.52 10.40 12.91
C GLU A 9 -6.94 10.87 11.57
N LYS A 10 -6.13 11.92 11.58
CA LYS A 10 -5.37 12.38 10.41
C LYS A 10 -4.45 11.30 9.86
N PHE A 11 -3.79 10.55 10.74
CA PHE A 11 -3.00 9.38 10.32
C PHE A 11 -3.87 8.39 9.54
N ARG A 12 -5.05 8.00 10.05
CA ARG A 12 -5.94 7.04 9.37
C ARG A 12 -6.43 7.54 8.02
N GLN A 13 -6.82 8.81 7.94
CA GLN A 13 -7.30 9.43 6.69
C GLN A 13 -6.21 9.50 5.60
N THR A 14 -4.95 9.69 6.01
CA THR A 14 -3.81 9.85 5.09
C THR A 14 -2.98 8.58 4.92
N PHE A 15 -3.23 7.54 5.72
CA PHE A 15 -2.54 6.26 5.61
C PHE A 15 -2.75 5.65 4.22
N GLY A 16 -1.68 5.11 3.63
CA GLY A 16 -1.67 4.62 2.26
C GLY A 16 -1.39 5.68 1.19
N MET A 17 -1.39 6.98 1.51
CA MET A 17 -0.96 8.04 0.58
C MET A 17 0.57 8.14 0.49
N ASN A 18 1.08 8.75 -0.59
CA ASN A 18 2.50 9.15 -0.64
C ASN A 18 2.73 10.45 0.13
N ASN A 19 3.98 10.85 0.36
CA ASN A 19 4.28 12.03 1.19
C ASN A 19 3.67 13.32 0.64
N ASN A 20 3.61 13.47 -0.69
CA ASN A 20 2.94 14.61 -1.31
C ASN A 20 1.44 14.64 -0.98
N GLY A 21 0.76 13.50 -1.09
CA GLY A 21 -0.66 13.36 -0.72
C GLY A 21 -0.91 13.63 0.77
N ILE A 22 -0.10 13.04 1.64
CA ILE A 22 -0.17 13.25 3.09
C ILE A 22 -0.01 14.75 3.40
N LEU A 23 1.06 15.39 2.91
CA LEU A 23 1.33 16.79 3.20
C LEU A 23 0.29 17.72 2.59
N THR A 24 -0.27 17.39 1.42
CA THR A 24 -1.37 18.17 0.82
C THR A 24 -2.59 18.19 1.72
N VAL A 25 -2.94 17.06 2.34
CA VAL A 25 -4.06 16.99 3.30
C VAL A 25 -3.72 17.75 4.58
N LEU A 26 -2.50 17.58 5.12
CA LEU A 26 -2.10 18.21 6.37
C LEU A 26 -1.92 19.72 6.30
N LEU A 27 -1.52 20.25 5.14
CA LEU A 27 -1.35 21.67 4.88
C LEU A 27 -2.60 22.32 4.29
N GLU A 28 -3.58 21.52 3.86
CA GLU A 28 -4.77 21.96 3.11
C GLU A 28 -4.44 22.63 1.75
N HIS A 29 -3.20 22.50 1.28
CA HIS A 29 -2.73 22.94 -0.03
C HIS A 29 -1.49 22.13 -0.45
N PRO A 30 -1.15 22.07 -1.75
CA PRO A 30 0.06 21.41 -2.20
C PRO A 30 1.31 21.98 -1.50
N PRO A 31 2.22 21.15 -0.97
CA PRO A 31 3.45 21.62 -0.34
C PRO A 31 4.39 22.26 -1.35
N GLU A 32 5.17 23.24 -0.91
CA GLU A 32 6.29 23.75 -1.71
C GLU A 32 7.31 22.62 -1.98
N PRO A 33 7.89 22.52 -3.20
CA PRO A 33 8.77 21.41 -3.56
C PRO A 33 9.97 21.22 -2.62
N ALA A 34 10.60 22.30 -2.19
CA ALA A 34 11.74 22.25 -1.26
C ALA A 34 11.32 21.74 0.13
N PHE A 35 10.14 22.13 0.61
CA PHE A 35 9.59 21.67 1.87
C PHE A 35 9.22 20.19 1.81
N LEU A 36 8.53 19.77 0.74
CA LEU A 36 8.19 18.37 0.47
C LEU A 36 9.43 17.48 0.48
N ALA A 37 10.48 17.88 -0.24
CA ALA A 37 11.73 17.12 -0.31
C ALA A 37 12.37 16.96 1.07
N ASN A 38 12.53 18.06 1.83
CA ASN A 38 13.16 18.05 3.15
C ASN A 38 12.42 17.12 4.13
N VAL A 39 11.10 17.31 4.27
CA VAL A 39 10.28 16.51 5.19
C VAL A 39 10.28 15.04 4.77
N SER A 40 10.17 14.78 3.47
CA SER A 40 10.18 13.43 2.94
C SER A 40 11.49 12.72 3.21
N ASP A 41 12.63 13.29 2.82
CA ASP A 41 13.95 12.67 2.98
C ASP A 41 14.21 12.32 4.45
N ARG A 42 13.85 13.24 5.35
CA ARG A 42 13.97 13.01 6.79
C ARG A 42 13.05 11.90 7.27
N LYS A 43 11.77 11.92 6.89
CA LYS A 43 10.79 10.88 7.27
C LYS A 43 11.24 9.50 6.78
N GLU A 44 11.68 9.39 5.53
CA GLU A 44 12.05 8.11 4.94
C GLU A 44 13.39 7.57 5.48
N SER A 45 14.34 8.47 5.78
CA SER A 45 15.57 8.08 6.48
C SER A 45 15.26 7.51 7.87
N LEU A 46 14.42 8.20 8.65
CA LEU A 46 14.00 7.73 9.97
C LEU A 46 13.22 6.42 9.88
N PHE A 47 12.31 6.29 8.91
CA PHE A 47 11.57 5.05 8.68
C PHE A 47 12.50 3.87 8.47
N ARG A 48 13.46 3.97 7.54
CA ARG A 48 14.42 2.88 7.25
C ARG A 48 15.27 2.52 8.47
N GLN A 49 15.65 3.50 9.29
CA GLN A 49 16.37 3.24 10.54
C GLN A 49 15.49 2.52 11.57
N MET A 50 14.21 2.89 11.67
CA MET A 50 13.29 2.30 12.64
C MET A 50 12.94 0.85 12.34
N ILE A 51 12.75 0.51 11.06
CA ILE A 51 12.31 -0.84 10.65
C ILE A 51 13.42 -1.89 10.70
N ARG A 52 14.69 -1.48 10.63
CA ARG A 52 15.83 -2.38 10.45
C ARG A 52 15.93 -3.44 11.55
N GLY A 53 15.83 -4.71 11.16
CA GLY A 53 15.89 -5.87 12.04
C GLY A 53 14.63 -6.07 12.91
N LYS A 54 13.52 -5.42 12.58
CA LYS A 54 12.29 -5.42 13.39
C LYS A 54 11.05 -5.83 12.63
N VAL A 55 11.09 -5.87 11.29
CA VAL A 55 9.90 -6.18 10.49
C VAL A 55 9.79 -7.67 10.19
N HIS A 56 8.57 -8.18 10.32
CA HIS A 56 8.22 -9.56 10.02
C HIS A 56 6.88 -9.59 9.27
N PRO A 57 6.67 -10.55 8.36
CA PRO A 57 5.37 -10.74 7.75
C PRO A 57 4.30 -10.99 8.81
N MET A 58 3.10 -10.44 8.61
CA MET A 58 1.93 -10.78 9.43
C MET A 58 1.58 -12.26 9.27
N PRO A 59 0.87 -12.86 10.25
CA PRO A 59 0.27 -14.18 10.09
C PRO A 59 -0.50 -14.27 8.77
N GLY A 60 -0.36 -15.40 8.07
CA GLY A 60 -1.01 -15.65 6.78
C GLY A 60 -0.27 -15.12 5.53
N VAL A 61 0.60 -14.11 5.64
CA VAL A 61 1.27 -13.50 4.46
C VAL A 61 2.04 -14.53 3.65
N ARG A 62 3.00 -15.24 4.27
CA ARG A 62 3.83 -16.22 3.54
C ARG A 62 3.00 -17.35 2.94
N THR A 63 2.05 -17.88 3.72
CA THR A 63 1.13 -18.93 3.30
C THR A 63 0.38 -18.54 2.02
N TRP A 64 -0.14 -17.31 1.95
CA TRP A 64 -0.87 -16.84 0.77
C TRP A 64 0.04 -16.50 -0.39
N LEU A 65 1.23 -15.95 -0.16
CA LEU A 65 2.21 -15.71 -1.23
C LEU A 65 2.60 -17.03 -1.93
N GLU A 66 2.88 -18.08 -1.15
CA GLU A 66 3.20 -19.42 -1.67
C GLU A 66 2.00 -20.05 -2.39
N ARG A 67 0.82 -19.98 -1.78
CA ARG A 67 -0.40 -20.56 -2.34
C ARG A 67 -0.75 -19.91 -3.68
N LEU A 68 -0.76 -18.57 -3.75
CA LEU A 68 -1.03 -17.83 -4.98
C LEU A 68 0.01 -18.16 -6.06
N GLN A 69 1.29 -18.26 -5.70
CA GLN A 69 2.32 -18.70 -6.65
C GLN A 69 2.05 -20.11 -7.18
N SER A 70 1.71 -21.07 -6.33
CA SER A 70 1.40 -22.45 -6.75
C SER A 70 0.13 -22.56 -7.62
N MET A 71 -0.82 -21.65 -7.43
CA MET A 71 -2.02 -21.51 -8.25
C MET A 71 -1.77 -20.79 -9.58
N GLY A 72 -0.54 -20.30 -9.83
CA GLY A 72 -0.16 -19.61 -11.06
C GLY A 72 -0.51 -18.12 -11.09
N TYR A 73 -0.86 -17.51 -9.95
CA TYR A 73 -1.05 -16.06 -9.87
C TYR A 73 0.27 -15.32 -9.96
N ARG A 74 0.30 -14.29 -10.81
CA ARG A 74 1.37 -13.28 -10.81
C ARG A 74 1.09 -12.28 -9.70
N GLN A 75 2.10 -11.99 -8.90
CA GLN A 75 1.96 -11.16 -7.70
C GLN A 75 2.85 -9.92 -7.84
N ALA A 76 2.35 -8.78 -7.37
CA ALA A 76 3.09 -7.52 -7.34
C ALA A 76 2.95 -6.81 -6.00
N VAL A 77 3.97 -6.03 -5.65
CA VAL A 77 3.83 -4.96 -4.65
C VAL A 77 3.46 -3.67 -5.38
N ALA A 78 2.40 -3.01 -4.91
CA ALA A 78 1.96 -1.69 -5.38
C ALA A 78 1.84 -0.76 -4.19
N SER A 79 2.82 0.12 -3.98
CA SER A 79 2.94 0.92 -2.74
C SER A 79 3.21 2.39 -3.02
N SER A 80 2.70 3.26 -2.15
CA SER A 80 2.96 4.71 -2.18
C SER A 80 4.33 5.10 -1.58
N ALA A 81 5.07 4.13 -1.05
CA ALA A 81 6.38 4.35 -0.45
C ALA A 81 7.49 4.50 -1.51
N PRO A 82 8.61 5.18 -1.20
CA PRO A 82 9.78 5.20 -2.06
C PRO A 82 10.31 3.77 -2.31
N MET A 83 10.87 3.53 -3.51
CA MET A 83 11.39 2.22 -3.89
C MET A 83 12.40 1.67 -2.86
N ALA A 84 13.30 2.51 -2.35
CA ALA A 84 14.28 2.11 -1.33
C ALA A 84 13.64 1.52 -0.05
N ASN A 85 12.47 2.01 0.34
CA ASN A 85 11.73 1.47 1.49
C ASN A 85 11.07 0.15 1.15
N ILE A 86 10.45 0.06 -0.03
CA ILE A 86 9.80 -1.17 -0.49
C ILE A 86 10.85 -2.28 -0.57
N ASP A 87 12.00 -1.99 -1.20
CA ASP A 87 13.11 -2.92 -1.32
C ASP A 87 13.60 -3.41 0.05
N SER A 88 13.84 -2.48 0.97
CA SER A 88 14.26 -2.81 2.33
C SER A 88 13.27 -3.76 3.02
N LEU A 89 11.97 -3.49 2.88
CA LEU A 89 10.90 -4.27 3.50
C LEU A 89 10.80 -5.68 2.89
N VAL A 90 10.75 -5.82 1.57
CA VAL A 90 10.59 -7.14 0.93
C VAL A 90 11.81 -8.04 1.11
N ASP A 91 13.00 -7.45 1.24
CA ASP A 91 14.26 -8.17 1.48
C ASP A 91 14.39 -8.59 2.94
N GLU A 92 14.13 -7.69 3.88
CA GLU A 92 14.18 -8.00 5.31
C GLU A 92 13.14 -9.06 5.67
N MET A 93 11.93 -8.95 5.12
CA MET A 93 10.88 -9.96 5.25
C MET A 93 11.16 -11.20 4.43
N ARG A 94 12.18 -11.27 3.56
CA ARG A 94 12.49 -12.43 2.71
C ARG A 94 11.28 -12.91 1.90
N ILE A 95 10.60 -11.97 1.23
CA ILE A 95 9.41 -12.23 0.40
C ILE A 95 9.56 -11.70 -1.03
N ARG A 96 10.68 -11.05 -1.37
CA ARG A 96 10.90 -10.51 -2.74
C ARG A 96 10.64 -11.54 -3.84
N ALA A 97 11.06 -12.79 -3.64
CA ALA A 97 10.98 -13.85 -4.64
C ALA A 97 9.54 -14.20 -5.10
N TYR A 98 8.51 -13.83 -4.34
CA TYR A 98 7.11 -14.05 -4.73
C TYR A 98 6.60 -13.00 -5.72
N PHE A 99 7.24 -11.84 -5.80
CA PHE A 99 6.76 -10.72 -6.60
C PHE A 99 7.46 -10.66 -7.95
N SER A 100 6.66 -10.77 -9.02
CA SER A 100 7.13 -10.60 -10.41
C SER A 100 7.27 -9.13 -10.80
N ALA A 101 6.65 -8.23 -10.04
CA ALA A 101 6.79 -6.79 -10.21
C ALA A 101 6.72 -6.07 -8.86
N ILE A 102 7.43 -4.95 -8.74
CA ILE A 102 7.37 -4.04 -7.59
C ILE A 102 7.21 -2.63 -8.15
N VAL A 103 6.12 -1.96 -7.78
CA VAL A 103 5.73 -0.64 -8.28
C VAL A 103 5.66 0.34 -7.12
N SER A 104 6.39 1.44 -7.27
CA SER A 104 6.35 2.58 -6.35
C SER A 104 5.53 3.71 -6.96
N ALA A 105 4.55 4.21 -6.22
CA ALA A 105 3.72 5.38 -6.53
C ALA A 105 4.26 6.66 -5.90
N TYR A 106 5.52 6.65 -5.45
CA TYR A 106 6.08 7.75 -4.67
C TYR A 106 6.05 9.08 -5.42
N ASP A 107 6.37 9.03 -6.71
CA ASP A 107 6.34 10.18 -7.64
C ASP A 107 5.12 10.15 -8.59
N MET A 108 4.10 9.36 -8.25
CA MET A 108 2.84 9.28 -9.01
C MET A 108 1.73 10.07 -8.30
N PRO A 109 0.59 10.33 -8.98
CA PRO A 109 -0.62 10.75 -8.29
C PRO A 109 -0.91 9.83 -7.08
N SER A 110 -1.14 10.44 -5.91
CA SER A 110 -1.35 9.68 -4.68
C SER A 110 -2.71 8.99 -4.70
N LYS A 111 -2.79 7.81 -4.07
CA LYS A 111 -4.07 7.21 -3.65
C LYS A 111 -4.95 8.30 -3.00
N PRO A 112 -6.25 8.43 -3.36
CA PRO A 112 -7.09 7.45 -4.05
C PRO A 112 -7.01 7.47 -5.59
N ASP A 113 -6.01 8.08 -6.20
CA ASP A 113 -5.73 7.87 -7.62
C ASP A 113 -5.36 6.39 -7.89
N PRO A 114 -5.89 5.76 -8.96
CA PRO A 114 -5.66 4.35 -9.28
C PRO A 114 -4.31 4.05 -9.96
N ALA A 115 -3.49 5.06 -10.29
CA ALA A 115 -2.30 4.92 -11.14
C ALA A 115 -1.38 3.77 -10.75
N VAL A 116 -1.10 3.57 -9.46
CA VAL A 116 -0.19 2.51 -9.00
C VAL A 116 -0.72 1.10 -9.30
N PHE A 117 -2.02 0.89 -9.16
CA PHE A 117 -2.63 -0.41 -9.44
C PHE A 117 -2.72 -0.65 -10.94
N LEU A 118 -3.11 0.37 -11.71
CA LEU A 118 -3.12 0.30 -13.17
C LEU A 118 -1.72 0.00 -13.73
N GLU A 119 -0.68 0.63 -13.17
CA GLU A 119 0.71 0.36 -13.53
C GLU A 119 1.11 -1.08 -13.17
N ALA A 120 0.76 -1.58 -11.99
CA ALA A 120 1.02 -2.97 -11.61
C ALA A 120 0.35 -3.98 -12.56
N ALA A 121 -0.91 -3.75 -12.95
CA ALA A 121 -1.58 -4.59 -13.94
C ALA A 121 -0.93 -4.50 -15.32
N ARG A 122 -0.45 -3.31 -15.72
CA ARG A 122 0.25 -3.07 -16.98
C ARG A 122 1.55 -3.87 -17.07
N GLN A 123 2.33 -3.97 -15.98
CA GLN A 123 3.55 -4.79 -15.92
C GLN A 123 3.28 -6.28 -16.24
N PHE A 124 2.05 -6.74 -16.01
CA PHE A 124 1.61 -8.10 -16.33
C PHE A 124 0.84 -8.21 -17.64
N ALA A 125 0.60 -7.11 -18.35
CA ALA A 125 -0.31 -7.06 -19.50
C ALA A 125 -1.68 -7.69 -19.18
N LEU A 126 -2.20 -7.46 -17.97
CA LEU A 126 -3.50 -7.94 -17.54
C LEU A 126 -4.52 -6.80 -17.52
N PRO A 127 -5.79 -7.07 -17.88
CA PRO A 127 -6.85 -6.10 -17.66
C PRO A 127 -7.13 -5.96 -16.15
N PRO A 128 -7.46 -4.75 -15.64
CA PRO A 128 -7.71 -4.54 -14.21
C PRO A 128 -8.78 -5.46 -13.60
N LYS A 129 -9.81 -5.82 -14.38
CA LYS A 129 -10.87 -6.76 -13.95
C LYS A 129 -10.37 -8.18 -13.66
N LYS A 130 -9.14 -8.52 -14.02
CA LYS A 130 -8.47 -9.80 -13.69
C LYS A 130 -7.42 -9.63 -12.58
N CYS A 131 -7.46 -8.53 -11.85
CA CYS A 131 -6.57 -8.24 -10.74
C CYS A 131 -7.39 -8.16 -9.44
N VAL A 132 -6.78 -8.65 -8.36
CA VAL A 132 -7.28 -8.54 -7.00
C VAL A 132 -6.26 -7.73 -6.20
N VAL A 133 -6.73 -6.73 -5.46
CA VAL A 133 -5.92 -5.90 -4.56
C VAL A 133 -6.17 -6.33 -3.12
N ILE A 134 -5.09 -6.45 -2.33
CA ILE A 134 -5.16 -6.60 -0.87
C ILE A 134 -4.72 -5.26 -0.25
N GLU A 135 -5.56 -4.65 0.60
CA GLU A 135 -5.34 -3.34 1.20
C GLU A 135 -5.83 -3.27 2.66
N ASP A 136 -5.37 -2.30 3.45
CA ASP A 136 -5.83 -1.95 4.79
C ASP A 136 -6.06 -0.42 4.98
N ALA A 137 -5.93 0.35 3.90
CA ALA A 137 -6.00 1.80 3.85
C ALA A 137 -7.23 2.29 3.07
N ILE A 138 -7.96 3.26 3.63
CA ILE A 138 -9.14 3.88 2.98
C ILE A 138 -8.80 4.43 1.59
N PRO A 139 -7.74 5.24 1.38
CA PRO A 139 -7.39 5.74 0.06
C PRO A 139 -7.02 4.62 -0.92
N GLY A 140 -6.46 3.52 -0.41
CA GLY A 140 -6.08 2.37 -1.20
C GLY A 140 -7.25 1.54 -1.68
N VAL A 141 -8.23 1.27 -0.82
CA VAL A 141 -9.49 0.62 -1.20
C VAL A 141 -10.18 1.43 -2.31
N ASN A 142 -10.28 2.75 -2.12
CA ASN A 142 -10.84 3.65 -3.12
C ASN A 142 -10.06 3.62 -4.45
N ALA A 143 -8.73 3.57 -4.41
CA ALA A 143 -7.90 3.47 -5.60
C ALA A 143 -8.08 2.12 -6.33
N ALA A 144 -8.24 1.01 -5.60
CA ALA A 144 -8.50 -0.31 -6.19
C ALA A 144 -9.84 -0.33 -6.93
N HIS A 145 -10.89 0.20 -6.30
CA HIS A 145 -12.21 0.31 -6.91
C HIS A 145 -12.20 1.24 -8.14
N ARG A 146 -11.53 2.40 -8.07
CA ARG A 146 -11.34 3.31 -9.21
C ARG A 146 -10.54 2.68 -10.35
N ALA A 147 -9.63 1.75 -10.06
CA ALA A 147 -8.91 0.98 -11.06
C ALA A 147 -9.81 -0.09 -11.72
N GLY A 148 -11.01 -0.34 -11.20
CA GLY A 148 -11.89 -1.42 -11.66
C GLY A 148 -11.37 -2.81 -11.26
N MET A 149 -10.66 -2.89 -10.14
CA MET A 149 -10.13 -4.14 -9.57
C MET A 149 -10.97 -4.58 -8.37
N LYS A 150 -11.03 -5.89 -8.15
CA LYS A 150 -11.61 -6.44 -6.91
C LYS A 150 -10.69 -6.08 -5.75
N CYS A 151 -11.24 -5.63 -4.63
CA CYS A 151 -10.51 -5.25 -3.44
C CYS A 151 -10.90 -6.14 -2.26
N ILE A 152 -9.89 -6.74 -1.62
CA ILE A 152 -10.01 -7.44 -0.34
C ILE A 152 -9.32 -6.58 0.71
N ALA A 153 -10.09 -6.05 1.65
CA ALA A 153 -9.57 -5.23 2.73
C ALA A 153 -9.28 -6.05 3.99
N ILE A 154 -8.18 -5.73 4.67
CA ILE A 154 -7.77 -6.31 5.95
C ILE A 154 -7.82 -5.23 7.03
N THR A 155 -8.43 -5.50 8.18
CA THR A 155 -8.68 -4.47 9.22
C THR A 155 -7.46 -4.17 10.13
N THR A 156 -6.24 -4.32 9.61
CA THR A 156 -5.00 -4.13 10.39
C THR A 156 -4.71 -2.68 10.78
N THR A 157 -5.13 -1.73 9.95
CA THR A 157 -4.89 -0.29 10.19
C THR A 157 -6.19 0.48 10.44
N ASN A 158 -7.24 0.17 9.69
CA ASN A 158 -8.55 0.82 9.78
C ASN A 158 -9.64 -0.21 10.13
N PRO A 159 -10.67 0.17 10.90
CA PRO A 159 -11.82 -0.69 11.17
C PRO A 159 -12.61 -0.95 9.88
N GLY A 160 -13.25 -2.11 9.80
CA GLY A 160 -13.98 -2.52 8.59
C GLY A 160 -15.03 -1.52 8.12
N GLN A 161 -15.68 -0.78 9.03
CA GLN A 161 -16.66 0.26 8.67
C GLN A 161 -16.08 1.36 7.76
N ASP A 162 -14.78 1.65 7.88
CA ASP A 162 -14.09 2.68 7.10
C ASP A 162 -13.57 2.12 5.75
N LEU A 163 -13.59 0.79 5.59
CA LEU A 163 -13.15 0.06 4.41
C LEU A 163 -14.35 -0.50 3.61
N SER A 164 -15.54 0.08 3.81
CA SER A 164 -16.82 -0.40 3.29
C SER A 164 -16.93 -0.45 1.76
N GLU A 165 -16.06 0.25 1.04
CA GLU A 165 -15.96 0.21 -0.42
C GLU A 165 -15.24 -1.04 -0.95
N ALA A 166 -14.66 -1.87 -0.08
CA ALA A 166 -14.03 -3.12 -0.48
C ALA A 166 -15.07 -4.22 -0.75
N ASP A 167 -14.80 -5.09 -1.72
CA ASP A 167 -15.68 -6.22 -2.05
C ASP A 167 -15.74 -7.27 -0.93
N ILE A 168 -14.63 -7.43 -0.20
CA ILE A 168 -14.48 -8.37 0.91
C ILE A 168 -13.69 -7.66 2.02
N ILE A 169 -14.13 -7.82 3.27
CA ILE A 169 -13.45 -7.28 4.45
C ILE A 169 -13.17 -8.43 5.41
N LEU A 170 -11.92 -8.58 5.83
CA LEU A 170 -11.46 -9.62 6.75
C LEU A 170 -10.63 -9.01 7.88
N ASP A 171 -10.63 -9.66 9.04
CA ASP A 171 -9.84 -9.18 10.18
C ASP A 171 -8.38 -9.60 10.12
N ASN A 172 -8.08 -10.68 9.41
CA ASN A 172 -6.75 -11.21 9.25
C ASN A 172 -6.58 -11.92 7.90
N LEU A 173 -5.33 -12.12 7.49
CA LEU A 173 -5.00 -12.82 6.25
C LEU A 173 -5.17 -14.35 6.35
N GLU A 174 -5.35 -14.91 7.54
CA GLU A 174 -5.58 -16.34 7.72
C GLU A 174 -7.01 -16.73 7.32
N ASP A 175 -7.95 -15.79 7.38
CA ASP A 175 -9.35 -15.95 6.96
C ASP A 175 -9.56 -15.84 5.44
N LEU A 176 -8.52 -15.53 4.66
CA LEU A 176 -8.58 -15.53 3.20
C LEU A 176 -9.00 -16.92 2.68
N LYS A 177 -9.69 -16.94 1.54
CA LYS A 177 -10.15 -18.18 0.88
C LYS A 177 -9.80 -18.15 -0.60
N SER A 178 -9.54 -19.32 -1.16
CA SER A 178 -9.18 -19.44 -2.59
C SER A 178 -10.29 -18.99 -3.52
N GLU A 179 -11.55 -19.11 -3.10
CA GLU A 179 -12.72 -18.64 -3.85
C GLU A 179 -12.75 -17.10 -4.06
N TYR A 180 -11.88 -16.36 -3.37
CA TYR A 180 -11.79 -14.91 -3.51
C TYR A 180 -10.93 -14.47 -4.70
N PHE A 181 -10.14 -15.37 -5.30
CA PHE A 181 -9.24 -15.10 -6.41
C PHE A 181 -9.73 -15.79 -7.68
#